data_AF-A0A5K0WRT0-F1
#
_entry.id   AF-A0A5K0WRT0-F1
#
_cell.length_a   1.000
_cell.length_b   1.000
_cell.length_c   1.000
_cell.angle_alpha   90.00
_cell.angle_beta   90.00
_cell.angle_gamma   90.00
#
_symmetry.space_group_name_H-M   'P 1'
#
loop_
_entity.id
_entity.type
_entity.pdbx_description
1 polymer ?
#
loop_
_entity_poly.entity_id
_entity_poly.type
_entity_poly.pdbx_seq_one_letter_code
_entity_poly.pdbx_strand_id
1 'polypeptide(L)' 'VPPNIMSVTQLTKDLQCRAIFDPGSCIFQDLQNGKTIGGGHEHRGVYLLSGPVE' A
#
# COMPACT_ATOMS: atom_id res chain seq x y z
N VAL A 1 -20.46 -0.07 -9.02
CA VAL A 1 -19.46 -0.37 -7.97
C VAL A 1 -18.53 0.82 -7.93
N PRO A 2 -18.38 1.53 -6.79
CA PRO A 2 -17.40 2.61 -6.73
C PRO A 2 -16.02 2.05 -7.08
N PRO A 3 -15.15 2.84 -7.72
CA PRO A 3 -13.79 2.40 -7.97
C PRO A 3 -13.16 2.04 -6.62
N ASN A 4 -12.67 0.81 -6.47
CA ASN A 4 -11.87 0.38 -5.32
C ASN A 4 -10.47 1.04 -5.40
N ILE A 5 -10.44 2.35 -5.58
CA ILE A 5 -9.24 3.18 -5.73
C ILE A 5 -9.07 3.94 -4.43
N MET A 6 -7.85 3.95 -3.93
CA MET A 6 -7.49 4.61 -2.69
C MET A 6 -6.49 5.73 -2.97
N SER A 7 -6.65 6.86 -2.28
CA SER A 7 -5.66 7.94 -2.31
C SER A 7 -4.44 7.53 -1.49
N VAL A 8 -3.28 7.39 -2.15
CA VAL A 8 -2.00 7.08 -1.47
C VAL A 8 -1.67 8.15 -0.43
N THR A 9 -1.90 9.42 -0.75
CA THR A 9 -1.63 10.54 0.18
C THR A 9 -2.51 10.50 1.43
N GLN A 10 -3.76 10.04 1.30
CA GLN A 10 -4.65 9.91 2.45
C GLN A 10 -4.21 8.72 3.31
N LEU A 11 -3.98 7.56 2.68
CA LEU A 11 -3.51 6.35 3.35
C LEU A 11 -2.21 6.58 4.14
N THR A 12 -1.21 7.22 3.53
CA THR A 12 0.08 7.45 4.19
C THR A 12 0.01 8.41 5.36
N LYS A 13 -0.92 9.38 5.33
CA LYS A 13 -1.18 10.28 6.46
C LYS A 13 -1.90 9.56 7.59
N ASP A 14 -2.97 8.82 7.27
CA ASP A 14 -3.81 8.15 8.25
C ASP A 14 -3.05 7.05 8.99
N LEU A 15 -2.17 6.31 8.29
CA LEU A 15 -1.36 5.23 8.86
C LEU A 15 0.04 5.67 9.31
N GLN A 16 0.40 6.94 9.16
CA GLN A 16 1.76 7.45 9.41
C GLN A 16 2.85 6.56 8.79
N CYS A 17 2.67 6.22 7.51
CA CYS A 17 3.53 5.30 6.79
C CYS A 17 4.08 5.95 5.51
N ARG A 18 5.10 5.34 4.91
CA ARG A 18 5.49 5.62 3.52
C ARG A 18 5.07 4.48 2.62
N ALA A 19 4.62 4.81 1.41
CA ALA A 19 4.40 3.85 0.34
C ALA A 19 5.66 3.77 -0.53
N ILE A 20 6.16 2.56 -0.76
CA ILE A 20 7.31 2.27 -1.62
C ILE A 20 6.81 1.42 -2.77
N PHE A 21 7.12 1.83 -4.00
CA PHE A 21 6.73 1.14 -5.22
C PHE A 21 7.98 0.62 -5.93
N ASP A 22 8.09 -0.70 -5.98
CA ASP A 22 9.11 -1.41 -6.74
C ASP A 22 8.47 -2.05 -7.99
N PRO A 23 9.26 -2.46 -8.99
CA PRO A 23 8.75 -3.24 -10.11
C PRO A 23 8.04 -4.49 -9.60
N GLY A 24 6.73 -4.60 -9.87
CA GLY A 24 5.91 -5.75 -9.49
C GLY A 24 5.25 -5.70 -8.10
N SER A 25 5.66 -4.79 -7.20
CA SER A 25 5.15 -4.78 -5.82
C SER A 25 5.13 -3.40 -5.19
N CYS A 26 4.28 -3.25 -4.17
CA CYS A 26 4.31 -2.08 -3.30
C CYS A 26 4.29 -2.52 -1.84
N ILE A 27 4.95 -1.76 -0.98
CA ILE A 27 4.89 -1.95 0.48
C ILE A 27 4.54 -0.64 1.17
N PHE A 28 3.85 -0.76 2.31
CA PHE A 28 3.63 0.32 3.25
C PHE A 28 4.49 0.08 4.46
N GLN A 29 5.37 1.04 4.76
CA GLN A 29 6.31 0.95 5.87
C GLN A 29 6.00 2.02 6.91
N ASP A 30 5.80 1.59 8.15
CA ASP A 30 5.59 2.45 9.32
C ASP A 30 6.78 3.41 9.50
N LEU A 31 6.49 4.70 9.68
CA LEU A 31 7.55 5.72 9.80
C LEU A 31 8.24 5.73 11.17
N GLN A 32 7.61 5.18 12.22
CA GLN A 32 8.16 5.17 13.56
C GLN A 32 9.19 4.05 13.75
N ASN A 33 8.88 2.83 13.28
CA ASN A 33 9.67 1.64 13.55
C ASN A 33 10.23 0.97 12.28
N GLY A 34 9.87 1.44 11.08
CA GLY A 34 10.38 0.91 9.81
C GLY A 34 9.84 -0.48 9.45
N LYS A 35 8.83 -1.00 10.15
CA LYS A 35 8.22 -2.29 9.81
C LYS A 35 7.27 -2.15 8.62
N THR A 36 7.25 -3.16 7.78
CA THR A 36 6.21 -3.30 6.75
C THR A 36 4.88 -3.63 7.43
N ILE A 37 3.86 -2.80 7.20
CA ILE A 37 2.52 -2.94 7.78
C ILE A 37 1.47 -3.38 6.75
N GLY A 38 1.86 -3.48 5.49
CA GLY A 38 1.01 -3.94 4.40
C GLY A 38 1.72 -3.83 3.07
N GLY A 39 1.04 -4.27 2.02
CA GLY A 39 1.59 -4.20 0.68
C GLY A 39 0.63 -4.75 -0.35
N GLY A 40 1.13 -4.87 -1.57
CA GLY A 40 0.37 -5.29 -2.72
C GLY A 40 1.29 -5.69 -3.87
N HIS A 41 0.67 -6.11 -4.96
CA HIS A 41 1.35 -6.50 -6.19
C HIS A 41 0.82 -5.68 -7.36
N GLU A 42 1.67 -5.49 -8.36
CA GLU A 42 1.27 -4.86 -9.61
C GLU A 42 0.49 -5.87 -10.49
N HIS A 43 -0.56 -5.38 -11.13
CA HIS A 43 -1.35 -6.11 -12.09
C HIS A 43 -1.83 -5.18 -13.20
N ARG A 44 -1.22 -5.25 -14.38
CA ARG A 44 -1.58 -4.47 -15.58
C ARG A 44 -1.48 -2.94 -15.38
N GLY A 45 -0.40 -2.49 -14.76
CA GLY A 45 -0.08 -1.08 -14.50
C GLY A 45 -0.77 -0.49 -13.27
N VAL A 46 -1.51 -1.30 -12.49
CA VAL A 46 -2.15 -0.87 -11.24
C VAL A 46 -1.70 -1.76 -10.08
N TYR A 47 -1.59 -1.17 -8.89
CA TYR A 47 -1.21 -1.91 -7.68
C TYR A 47 -2.46 -2.37 -6.93
N LEU A 48 -2.56 -3.68 -6.71
CA LEU A 48 -3.62 -4.34 -5.95
C LEU A 48 -3.10 -4.62 -4.54
N LEU A 49 -3.77 -4.06 -3.53
CA LEU A 49 -3.39 -4.28 -2.14
C LEU A 49 -3.81 -5.69 -1.70
N SER A 50 -2.90 -6.38 -1.02
CA SER A 50 -3.20 -7.65 -0.39
C SER A 50 -4.11 -7.41 0.81
N GLY A 51 -5.18 -8.21 0.93
CA GLY A 51 -6.01 -8.22 2.13
C GLY A 51 -5.26 -8.76 3.36
N PRO A 52 -5.87 -8.68 4.55
CA PRO A 52 -5.36 -9.37 5.73
C PRO A 52 -5.18 -10.86 5.41
N VAL A 53 -4.03 -11.42 5.80
CA VAL A 53 -3.86 -12.88 5.84
C VAL A 53 -4.62 -13.34 7.09
N GLU A 54 -5.65 -14.17 6.90
CA GLU A 54 -6.38 -14.83 8.00
C GLU A 54 -5.47 -15.76 8.82
#